data_AF-A0A7D9F0U8-F1
#
_entry.id   AF-A0A7D9F0U8-F1
#
_cell.length_a   1.000
_cell.length_b   1.000
_cell.length_c   1.000
_cell.angle_alpha   90.00
_cell.angle_beta   90.00
_cell.angle_gamma   90.00
#
_symmetry.space_group_name_H-M   'P 1'
#
loop_
_entity.id
_entity.type
_entity.pdbx_description
1 polymer ?
#
loop_
_entity_poly.entity_id
_entity_poly.type
_entity_poly.pdbx_seq_one_letter_code
_entity_poly.pdbx_strand_id
1 'polypeptide(L)' 'KHDAQLHSNVQSSSEQIDNEVLINLVNGAVGSIMTRLQNLAEFEGAETKVTTLVGAAMSPDNLCRMDPAWHPWL' A
#
# COMPACT_ATOMS: atom_id res chain seq x y z
N LYS A 1 4.60 56.61 4.10
CA LYS A 1 4.54 55.95 2.76
C LYS A 1 5.29 54.64 2.92
N HIS A 2 4.61 53.61 3.42
CA HIS A 2 3.88 52.61 2.63
C HIS A 2 4.86 51.70 1.89
N ASP A 3 5.22 50.58 2.50
CA ASP A 3 5.39 49.32 1.77
C ASP A 3 4.86 48.20 2.66
N ALA A 4 3.71 47.69 2.22
CA ALA A 4 2.94 46.66 2.87
C ALA A 4 3.46 45.27 2.45
N GLN A 5 3.69 44.43 3.46
CA GLN A 5 3.21 43.05 3.56
C GLN A 5 2.81 42.31 2.27
N LEU A 6 3.54 41.24 1.95
CA LEU A 6 2.96 40.00 1.41
C LEU A 6 3.59 38.79 2.11
N HIS A 7 3.01 38.43 3.26
CA HIS A 7 3.06 37.06 3.76
C HIS A 7 2.29 36.16 2.77
N SER A 8 2.98 35.35 1.98
CA SER A 8 2.34 34.23 1.31
C SER A 8 2.09 33.14 2.35
N ASN A 9 0.87 33.16 2.88
CA ASN A 9 0.26 32.16 3.74
C ASN A 9 0.52 30.76 3.17
N VAL A 10 1.51 30.03 3.71
CA VAL A 10 1.53 28.57 3.61
C VAL A 10 0.37 28.12 4.48
N GLN A 11 -0.81 28.12 3.87
CA GLN A 11 -2.04 27.68 4.48
C GLN A 11 -1.85 26.19 4.76
N SER A 12 -1.45 25.87 6.00
CA SER A 12 -1.57 24.54 6.57
C SER A 12 -3.05 24.23 6.74
N SER A 13 -3.79 24.08 5.65
CA SER A 13 -5.01 23.29 5.68
C SER A 13 -4.57 21.84 5.69
N SER A 14 -4.17 21.38 6.89
CA SER A 14 -4.50 20.01 7.27
C SER A 14 -6.02 19.93 7.19
N GLU A 15 -6.53 19.65 5.98
CA GLU A 15 -7.93 19.32 5.78
C GLU A 15 -8.22 18.22 6.78
N GLN A 16 -9.05 18.53 7.78
CA GLN A 16 -9.51 17.54 8.74
C GLN A 16 -10.20 16.46 7.90
N ILE A 17 -9.50 15.35 7.70
CA ILE A 17 -10.07 14.19 7.04
C ILE A 17 -11.31 13.85 7.83
N ASP A 18 -12.46 13.86 7.16
CA ASP A 18 -13.75 13.59 7.77
C ASP A 18 -13.68 12.26 8.53
N ASN A 19 -14.24 12.25 9.75
CA ASN A 19 -14.22 11.08 10.61
C ASN A 19 -14.88 9.87 9.92
N GLU A 20 -15.93 10.10 9.14
CA GLU A 20 -16.58 9.03 8.38
C GLU A 20 -15.65 8.45 7.31
N VAL A 21 -14.87 9.32 6.63
CA VAL A 21 -13.87 8.91 5.64
C VAL A 21 -12.76 8.09 6.32
N LEU A 22 -12.28 8.51 7.49
CA LEU A 22 -11.29 7.76 8.26
C LEU A 22 -11.81 6.38 8.68
N ILE A 23 -13.04 6.31 9.21
CA ILE A 23 -13.66 5.05 9.63
C ILE A 23 -13.77 4.09 8.44
N ASN A 24 -14.26 4.59 7.30
CA ASN A 24 -14.41 3.78 6.09
C ASN A 24 -13.06 3.30 5.53
N LEU A 25 -12.05 4.17 5.55
CA LEU A 25 -10.70 3.81 5.11
C LEU A 25 -10.10 2.69 5.98
N VAL A 26 -10.21 2.83 7.31
CA VAL A 26 -9.70 1.82 8.25
C VAL A 26 -10.46 0.51 8.09
N ASN A 27 -11.79 0.54 8.06
CA ASN A 27 -12.60 -0.67 7.89
C ASN A 27 -12.32 -1.36 6.55
N GLY A 28 -12.18 -0.60 5.47
CA GLY A 28 -11.80 -1.13 4.15
C GLY A 28 -10.41 -1.78 4.16
N ALA A 29 -9.43 -1.13 4.79
CA ALA A 29 -8.08 -1.68 4.92
C ALA A 29 -8.06 -2.97 5.76
N VAL A 30 -8.74 -2.98 6.92
CA VAL A 30 -8.87 -4.16 7.77
C VAL A 30 -9.56 -5.31 7.03
N GLY A 31 -10.65 -5.02 6.32
CA GLY A 31 -11.34 -6.01 5.48
C GLY A 31 -10.43 -6.61 4.42
N SER A 32 -9.70 -5.76 3.68
CA SER A 32 -8.75 -6.21 2.64
C SER A 32 -7.64 -7.10 3.22
N ILE A 33 -7.07 -6.71 4.37
CA ILE A 33 -6.04 -7.51 5.05
C ILE A 33 -6.62 -8.86 5.47
N MET A 34 -7.79 -8.86 6.12
CA MET A 34 -8.41 -10.09 6.61
C MET A 34 -8.76 -11.05 5.47
N THR A 35 -9.33 -10.55 4.36
CA THR A 35 -9.60 -11.35 3.16
C THR A 35 -8.32 -11.94 2.57
N ARG A 36 -7.22 -11.18 2.51
CA ARG A 36 -5.93 -11.72 2.03
C ARG A 36 -5.40 -12.82 2.95
N LEU A 37 -5.48 -12.65 4.26
CA LEU A 37 -5.06 -13.68 5.23
C LEU A 37 -5.90 -14.96 5.12
N GLN A 38 -7.22 -14.83 5.00
CA GLN A 38 -8.12 -15.98 4.80
C GLN A 38 -7.77 -16.73 3.52
N ASN A 39 -7.57 -16.01 2.41
CA ASN A 39 -7.15 -16.62 1.15
C ASN A 39 -5.84 -17.42 1.30
N LEU A 40 -4.85 -16.89 2.01
CA LEU A 40 -3.59 -17.60 2.24
C LEU A 40 -3.73 -18.83 3.13
N ALA A 41 -4.70 -18.82 4.05
CA ALA A 41 -4.96 -19.91 5.00
C ALA A 41 -5.82 -21.04 4.40
N GLU A 42 -6.50 -20.81 3.28
CA GLU A 42 -7.24 -21.84 2.56
C GLU A 42 -6.31 -22.86 1.92
N PHE A 43 -6.57 -24.14 2.18
CA PHE A 43 -5.83 -25.26 1.62
C PHE A 43 -6.69 -26.02 0.61
N GLU A 44 -6.38 -25.88 -0.68
CA GLU A 44 -7.09 -26.52 -1.80
C GLU A 44 -6.35 -27.78 -2.32
N GLY A 45 -5.76 -28.57 -1.42
CA GLY A 45 -5.04 -29.78 -1.78
C GLY A 45 -3.54 -29.57 -2.00
N ALA A 46 -2.93 -30.26 -2.97
CA ALA A 46 -1.47 -30.34 -3.07
C ALA A 46 -0.77 -29.00 -3.33
N GLU A 47 -1.45 -28.05 -3.97
CA GLU A 47 -0.92 -26.72 -4.27
C GLU A 47 -1.63 -25.67 -3.40
N THR A 48 -0.84 -24.81 -2.77
CA THR A 48 -1.36 -23.71 -1.94
C THR A 48 -1.17 -22.38 -2.65
N LYS A 49 -2.03 -21.39 -2.35
CA LYS A 49 -1.84 -20.02 -2.86
C LYS A 49 -0.47 -19.45 -2.45
N VAL A 50 0.10 -19.91 -1.33
CA VAL A 50 1.46 -19.56 -0.89
C VAL A 50 2.50 -20.08 -1.89
N THR A 51 2.44 -21.34 -2.30
CA THR A 51 3.37 -21.93 -3.28
C THR A 51 3.37 -21.14 -4.58
N THR A 52 2.19 -20.79 -5.10
CA THR A 52 2.02 -19.96 -6.30
C THR A 52 2.66 -18.57 -6.13
N LEU A 53 2.46 -17.93 -4.98
CA LEU A 53 3.05 -16.61 -4.69
C LEU A 53 4.58 -16.67 -4.58
N VAL A 54 5.14 -17.72 -3.99
CA VAL A 54 6.59 -17.93 -3.94
C VAL A 54 7.16 -18.08 -5.35
N GLY A 55 6.54 -18.90 -6.20
CA GLY A 55 6.95 -19.04 -7.60
C GLY A 55 6.90 -17.72 -8.37
N ALA A 56 5.84 -16.92 -8.18
CA ALA A 56 5.73 -15.60 -8.79
C ALA A 56 6.82 -14.63 -8.31
N ALA A 57 7.14 -14.65 -7.01
CA ALA A 57 8.18 -13.80 -6.42
C ALA A 57 9.59 -14.15 -6.91
N MET A 58 9.84 -15.41 -7.27
CA MET A 58 11.12 -15.88 -7.85
C MET A 58 11.18 -15.77 -9.37
N SER A 59 10.08 -15.42 -10.06
CA SER A 59 10.10 -15.37 -11.53
C SER A 59 11.01 -14.25 -12.04
N PRO A 60 11.89 -14.51 -13.02
CA PRO A 60 12.78 -13.50 -13.59
C PRO A 60 12.05 -12.27 -14.14
N ASP A 61 10.86 -12.47 -14.72
CA ASP A 61 10.02 -11.40 -15.27
C ASP A 61 9.46 -10.46 -14.20
N ASN A 62 9.16 -10.97 -13.00
CA ASN A 62 8.76 -10.11 -11.89
C ASN A 62 9.97 -9.45 -11.24
N LEU A 63 11.08 -10.18 -11.08
CA LEU A 63 12.31 -9.66 -10.49
C LEU A 63 12.92 -8.51 -11.30
N CYS A 64 12.89 -8.58 -12.64
CA CYS A 64 13.47 -7.55 -13.50
C CYS A 64 12.70 -6.22 -13.49
N ARG A 65 11.48 -6.21 -12.95
CA ARG A 65 10.62 -5.02 -12.82
C ARG A 65 10.72 -4.36 -11.45
N MET A 66 11.41 -4.99 -10.51
CA MET A 66 11.64 -4.43 -9.17
C MET A 66 12.67 -3.30 -9.23
N ASP A 67 12.60 -2.40 -8.25
CA ASP A 67 13.62 -1.35 -8.08
C ASP A 67 15.01 -2.00 -7.90
N PRO A 68 16.02 -1.63 -8.72
CA PRO A 68 17.38 -2.13 -8.60
C PRO A 68 18.01 -1.95 -7.20
N ALA A 69 17.56 -0.95 -6.42
CA ALA A 69 18.05 -0.72 -5.06
C ALA A 69 17.71 -1.86 -4.08
N TRP A 70 16.78 -2.75 -4.43
CA TRP A 70 16.40 -3.91 -3.62
C TRP A 70 17.25 -5.16 -3.92
N HIS A 71 18.14 -5.07 -4.90
CA HIS A 71 19.01 -6.16 -5.36
C HIS A 71 18.27 -7.48 -5.68
N PRO A 72 17.28 -7.47 -6.58
CA PRO A 72 16.48 -8.67 -6.91
C PRO A 72 17.27 -9.82 -7.57
N TRP A 73 18.57 -9.64 -7.82
CA TRP A 73 19.47 -10.59 -8.47
C TRP A 73 20.47 -11.26 -7.51
N LEU A 74 20.39 -10.97 -6.21
CA LEU A 74 21.20 -11.61 -5.16
C LEU A 74 20.52 -12.89 -4.67
#